data_AF-A0A7Y9ISL9-F1
#
_entry.id   AF-A0A7Y9ISL9-F1
#
_cell.length_a   1.000
_cell.length_b   1.000
_cell.length_c   1.000
_cell.angle_alpha   90.00
_cell.angle_beta   90.00
_cell.angle_gamma   90.00
#
_symmetry.space_group_name_H-M   'P 1'
#
loop_
_entity.id
_entity.type
_entity.pdbx_description
1 polymer ?
#
loop_
_entity_poly.entity_id
_entity_poly.type
_entity_poly.pdbx_seq_one_letter_code
_entity_poly.pdbx_strand_id
1 'polypeptide(L)' 'MIKHAMIVSLAALALAGCTEHKQELHSNANYQQAYKGTGSKFVQPGWTPGDRNSWEQELKVRAQQGQNEYNKTTH' A
#
# COMPACT_ATOMS: atom_id res chain seq x y z
N MET A 1 -7.36 -42.31 20.29
CA MET A 1 -7.58 -41.99 18.85
C MET A 1 -8.13 -40.58 18.65
N ILE A 2 -9.17 -40.16 19.39
CA ILE A 2 -9.79 -38.82 19.29
C ILE A 2 -8.83 -37.64 19.53
N LYS A 3 -7.92 -37.75 20.52
CA LYS A 3 -6.95 -36.69 20.85
C LYS A 3 -5.97 -36.37 19.72
N HIS A 4 -5.56 -37.38 18.94
CA HIS A 4 -4.66 -37.18 17.80
C HIS A 4 -5.41 -36.57 16.61
N ALA A 5 -6.66 -36.98 16.39
CA ALA A 5 -7.52 -36.36 15.38
C ALA A 5 -7.70 -34.86 15.64
N MET A 6 -7.89 -34.45 16.89
CA MET A 6 -8.06 -33.04 17.26
C MET A 6 -6.80 -32.19 16.99
N ILE A 7 -5.61 -32.74 17.26
CA ILE A 7 -4.32 -32.06 17.00
C ILE A 7 -4.10 -31.88 15.50
N VAL A 8 -4.39 -32.92 14.70
CA VAL A 8 -4.26 -32.87 13.24
C VAL A 8 -5.22 -31.84 12.62
N SER A 9 -6.47 -31.79 13.10
CA SER A 9 -7.45 -30.80 12.62
C SER A 9 -7.03 -29.36 12.93
N LEU A 10 -6.46 -29.10 14.12
CA LEU A 10 -6.02 -27.77 14.51
C LEU A 10 -4.79 -27.32 13.70
N ALA A 11 -3.85 -28.23 13.43
CA ALA A 11 -2.69 -27.95 12.60
C ALA A 11 -3.08 -27.61 11.16
N ALA A 12 -4.06 -28.32 10.58
CA ALA A 12 -4.54 -28.05 9.23
C ALA A 12 -5.17 -26.65 9.09
N LEU A 13 -5.92 -26.18 10.10
CA LEU A 13 -6.51 -24.84 10.10
C LEU A 13 -5.46 -23.71 10.23
N ALA A 14 -4.37 -23.95 10.96
CA ALA A 14 -3.29 -22.97 11.10
C ALA A 14 -2.52 -22.71 9.78
N LEU A 15 -2.41 -23.73 8.92
CA LEU A 15 -1.74 -23.60 7.62
C LEU A 15 -2.59 -22.89 6.55
N ALA A 16 -3.91 -22.80 6.74
CA ALA A 16 -4.81 -22.09 5.82
C ALA A 16 -4.54 -20.57 5.78
N GLY A 17 -3.81 -20.02 6.75
CA GLY A 17 -3.37 -18.61 6.72
C GLY A 17 -2.37 -18.30 5.61
N CYS A 18 -1.63 -19.30 5.12
CA CYS A 18 -0.67 -19.14 4.02
C CYS A 18 -1.29 -19.29 2.62
N THR A 19 -2.61 -19.53 2.52
CA THR A 19 -3.28 -19.70 1.22
C THR A 19 -3.99 -18.43 0.76
N GLU A 20 -3.56 -17.26 1.24
CA GLU A 20 -4.05 -16.00 0.70
C GLU A 20 -3.75 -15.93 -0.81
N HIS A 21 -4.68 -15.34 -1.57
CA HIS A 21 -4.44 -15.13 -2.99
C HIS A 21 -3.22 -14.20 -3.12
N LYS A 22 -2.35 -14.46 -4.09
CA LYS A 22 -1.25 -13.53 -4.37
C LYS A 22 -1.86 -12.16 -4.62
N GLN A 23 -1.48 -11.17 -3.80
CA GLN A 23 -1.91 -9.80 -4.00
C GLN A 23 -1.09 -9.19 -5.13
N GLU A 24 -1.36 -9.67 -6.35
CA GLU A 24 -0.75 -9.16 -7.55
C GLU A 24 -1.40 -7.82 -7.90
N LEU A 25 -0.59 -6.85 -8.32
CA LEU A 25 -1.11 -5.62 -8.87
C LEU A 25 -1.77 -5.95 -10.21
N HIS A 26 -3.09 -6.16 -10.20
CA HIS A 26 -3.85 -6.30 -11.44
C HIS A 26 -3.72 -5.00 -12.23
N SER A 27 -2.95 -5.06 -13.33
CA SER A 27 -2.81 -3.95 -14.26
C SER A 27 -4.15 -3.66 -14.92
N ASN A 28 -4.90 -2.70 -14.39
CA ASN A 28 -6.07 -2.16 -15.08
C ASN A 28 -5.57 -1.28 -16.21
N ALA A 29 -5.88 -1.61 -17.48
CA ALA A 29 -5.42 -0.88 -18.65
C ALA A 29 -5.80 0.63 -18.70
N ASN A 30 -6.62 1.10 -17.75
CA ASN A 30 -7.10 2.47 -17.63
C ASN A 30 -6.34 3.32 -16.59
N TYR A 31 -5.03 3.09 -16.41
CA TYR A 31 -4.23 3.94 -15.53
C TYR A 31 -4.15 5.37 -16.08
N GLN A 32 -4.85 6.28 -15.41
CA GLN A 32 -4.62 7.70 -15.59
C GLN A 32 -3.38 8.13 -14.80
N GLN A 33 -2.69 9.16 -15.29
CA GLN A 33 -1.56 9.73 -14.57
C GLN A 33 -2.03 10.23 -13.20
N ALA A 34 -1.31 9.85 -12.13
CA ALA A 34 -1.72 10.12 -10.76
C ALA A 34 -1.94 11.61 -10.46
N TYR A 35 -1.19 12.50 -11.12
CA TYR A 35 -1.35 13.94 -10.96
C TYR A 35 -2.68 14.48 -11.51
N LYS A 36 -3.41 13.73 -12.36
CA LYS A 36 -4.77 14.13 -12.82
C LYS A 36 -5.79 14.16 -11.68
N GLY A 37 -5.45 13.59 -10.53
CA GLY A 37 -6.33 13.52 -9.37
C GLY A 37 -7.26 12.32 -9.41
N THR A 38 -7.87 12.08 -8.25
CA THR A 38 -8.66 10.88 -7.97
C THR A 38 -10.16 11.08 -8.21
N GLY A 39 -10.59 12.31 -8.56
CA GLY A 39 -12.01 12.69 -8.61
C GLY A 39 -12.71 12.71 -7.23
N SER A 40 -11.95 12.48 -6.16
CA SER A 40 -12.43 12.40 -4.79
C SER A 40 -12.13 13.69 -4.02
N LYS A 41 -12.87 13.93 -2.93
CA LYS A 41 -12.62 15.03 -1.99
C LYS A 41 -11.43 14.76 -1.06
N PHE A 42 -10.93 13.53 -1.02
CA PHE A 42 -9.79 13.12 -0.20
C PHE A 42 -8.48 13.41 -0.96
N VAL A 43 -8.17 14.69 -1.09
CA VAL A 43 -6.93 15.20 -1.69
C VAL A 43 -6.23 16.14 -0.70
N GLN A 44 -4.92 16.33 -0.87
CA GLN A 44 -4.14 17.26 -0.05
C GLN A 44 -4.77 18.67 -0.16
N PRO A 45 -5.10 19.34 0.95
CA PRO A 45 -5.65 20.69 0.91
C PRO A 45 -4.74 21.65 0.15
N GLY A 46 -5.32 22.48 -0.73
CA GLY A 46 -4.59 23.46 -1.54
C GLY A 46 -3.92 22.89 -2.81
N TRP A 47 -3.90 21.57 -3.00
CA TRP A 47 -3.43 20.97 -4.25
C TRP A 47 -4.51 20.96 -5.33
N THR A 48 -4.11 21.27 -6.57
CA THR A 48 -5.01 21.30 -7.73
C THR A 48 -4.83 20.06 -8.61
N PRO A 49 -5.88 19.26 -8.87
CA PRO A 49 -5.82 18.15 -9.82
C PRO A 49 -5.37 18.60 -11.21
N GLY A 50 -4.42 17.88 -11.81
CA GLY A 50 -3.81 18.22 -13.10
C GLY A 50 -2.48 18.97 -12.98
N ASP A 51 -2.17 19.56 -11.82
CA ASP A 51 -0.87 20.19 -11.59
C ASP A 51 0.20 19.14 -11.27
N ARG A 52 0.92 18.75 -12.32
CA ARG A 52 2.02 17.79 -12.25
C ARG A 52 3.18 18.29 -11.40
N ASN A 53 3.57 19.56 -11.53
CA ASN A 53 4.76 20.09 -10.86
C ASN A 53 4.54 20.15 -9.35
N SER A 54 3.38 20.65 -8.93
CA SER A 54 2.99 20.67 -7.52
C SER A 54 2.90 19.24 -6.96
N TRP A 55 2.32 18.30 -7.72
CA TRP A 55 2.22 16.90 -7.31
C TRP A 55 3.60 16.23 -7.12
N GLU A 56 4.53 16.40 -8.07
CA GLU A 56 5.88 15.84 -7.98
C GLU A 56 6.67 16.46 -6.79
N GLN A 57 6.49 17.75 -6.53
CA GLN A 57 7.12 18.44 -5.41
C GLN A 57 6.61 17.93 -4.06
N GLU A 58 5.30 17.75 -3.89
CA GLU A 58 4.70 17.16 -2.69
C GLU A 58 5.23 15.73 -2.44
N LEU A 59 5.34 14.92 -3.49
CA LEU A 59 5.93 13.58 -3.38
C LEU A 59 7.40 13.61 -2.95
N LYS A 60 8.19 14.53 -3.52
CA LYS A 60 9.60 14.70 -3.13
C LYS A 60 9.73 15.06 -1.65
N VAL A 61 8.93 16.03 -1.18
CA VAL A 61 8.91 16.43 0.23
C VAL A 61 8.52 15.24 1.12
N ARG A 62 7.46 14.51 0.77
CA ARG A 62 7.00 13.32 1.52
C ARG A 62 8.08 12.23 1.59
N ALA A 63 8.75 11.95 0.48
CA ALA A 63 9.79 10.93 0.41
C ALA A 63 11.03 11.32 1.24
N GLN A 64 11.33 12.62 1.34
CA GLN A 64 12.50 13.11 2.07
C GLN A 64 12.25 13.32 3.57
N GLN A 65 11.07 13.82 3.92
CA GLN A 65 10.79 14.30 5.28
C GLN A 65 9.81 13.42 6.07
N GLY A 66 9.07 12.53 5.40
CA GLY A 66 8.00 11.74 6.00
C GLY A 66 8.40 10.31 6.33
N GLN A 67 8.54 9.48 5.31
CA GLN A 67 8.55 8.01 5.42
C GLN A 67 9.90 7.36 5.10
N ASN A 68 10.98 8.13 5.15
CA ASN A 68 12.31 7.59 4.92
C ASN A 68 13.19 7.85 6.14
N GLU A 69 13.23 6.86 7.01
CA GLU A 69 14.00 6.83 8.26
C GLU A 69 15.51 6.92 7.97
N TYR A 70 15.97 6.51 6.77
CA TYR A 70 17.37 6.63 6.35
C TYR A 70 17.80 8.08 6.07
N ASN A 71 16.86 8.98 5.77
CA ASN A 71 17.16 10.40 5.52
C ASN A 71 17.31 11.23 6.81
N LYS A 72 17.02 10.66 7.99
CA LYS A 72 17.30 11.28 9.29
C LYS A 72 18.56 10.71 9.93
N THR A 73 19.68 10.76 9.23
CA THR A 73 21.02 10.52 9.81
C THR A 73 21.61 11.84 10.26
N THR A 74 21.14 12.34 11.41
CA THR A 74 21.87 13.39 12.15
C THR A 74 22.58 12.68 13.30
N HIS A 75 23.89 12.52 13.14
CA HIS A 75 24.81 12.33 14.26
C HIS A 75 24.93 13.64 15.04
#